data_AF-A0A2D6X9I2-F1
#
_entry.id   AF-A0A2D6X9I2-F1
#
_cell.length_a   1.000
_cell.length_b   1.000
_cell.length_c   1.000
_cell.angle_alpha   90.00
_cell.angle_beta   90.00
_cell.angle_gamma   90.00
#
_symmetry.space_group_name_H-M   'P 1'
#
loop_
_entity.id
_entity.type
_entity.pdbx_description
1 polymer ?
#
loop_
_entity_poly.entity_id
_entity_poly.type
_entity_poly.pdbx_seq_one_letter_code
_entity_poly.pdbx_strand_id
1 'polypeptide(L)'
;MAYKEEFDYYIFVDYSENLIGYIIVDKEKIEELLLKITKLKHYTKLKYKRQYLNSMKKLFRKNKILDSVDRHKIIELRQNIEICSDIFDFCKNKTDSKIFISVDDRQYNGFMRLAKILAGERFKIIKEGKLKKGSEEYKMNLIIDTLLNLRRRKQK
;
A
#
# COMPACT_ATOMS: atom_id res chain seq x y z
N MET A 1 11.48 26.23 1.07
CA MET A 1 10.43 25.26 1.45
C MET A 1 10.09 24.46 0.20
N ALA A 2 10.38 23.16 0.17
CA ALA A 2 10.08 22.34 -1.00
C ALA A 2 8.57 22.08 -1.04
N TYR A 3 7.89 22.54 -2.08
CA TYR A 3 6.49 22.20 -2.35
C TYR A 3 6.38 20.68 -2.41
N LYS A 4 5.69 20.08 -1.44
CA LYS A 4 5.36 18.66 -1.48
C LYS A 4 4.28 18.52 -2.55
N GLU A 5 4.56 17.78 -3.63
CA GLU A 5 3.52 17.44 -4.59
C GLU A 5 2.38 16.75 -3.86
N GLU A 6 1.19 17.35 -3.92
CA GLU A 6 -0.02 16.76 -3.36
C GLU A 6 -0.66 15.85 -4.39
N PHE A 7 -1.07 14.66 -3.93
CA PHE A 7 -1.80 13.66 -4.70
C PHE A 7 -3.18 13.50 -4.09
N ASP A 8 -4.18 13.23 -4.92
CA ASP A 8 -5.55 12.97 -4.46
C ASP A 8 -5.69 11.55 -3.93
N TYR A 9 -4.92 10.61 -4.51
CA TYR A 9 -4.92 9.20 -4.13
C TYR A 9 -3.52 8.63 -3.99
N TYR A 10 -3.38 7.76 -3.00
CA TYR A 10 -2.15 7.03 -2.70
C TYR A 10 -2.41 5.53 -2.78
N ILE A 11 -1.68 4.86 -3.66
CA ILE A 11 -1.78 3.43 -3.90
C ILE A 11 -0.47 2.78 -3.49
N PHE A 12 -0.54 1.72 -2.70
CA PHE A 12 0.63 0.95 -2.28
C PHE A 12 0.42 -0.50 -2.69
N VAL A 13 1.34 -1.04 -3.48
CA VAL A 13 1.32 -2.43 -3.97
C VAL A 13 2.55 -3.14 -3.44
N ASP A 14 2.33 -4.19 -2.65
CA ASP A 14 3.40 -4.91 -1.96
C ASP A 14 3.23 -6.43 -2.15
N TYR A 15 4.34 -7.14 -1.99
CA TYR A 15 4.51 -8.55 -2.33
C TYR A 15 5.24 -9.27 -1.20
N SER A 16 4.71 -10.40 -0.78
CA SER A 16 5.34 -11.21 0.27
C SER A 16 5.16 -12.70 -0.02
N GLU A 17 6.27 -13.39 -0.28
CA GLU A 17 6.28 -14.81 -0.66
C GLU A 17 5.36 -15.09 -1.86
N ASN A 18 4.24 -15.79 -1.65
CA ASN A 18 3.24 -16.16 -2.64
C ASN A 18 2.02 -15.24 -2.62
N LEU A 19 2.08 -14.10 -1.93
CA LEU A 19 0.98 -13.13 -1.81
C LEU A 19 1.34 -11.81 -2.47
N ILE A 20 0.32 -11.18 -3.03
CA ILE A 20 0.33 -9.80 -3.53
C ILE A 20 -0.86 -9.08 -2.91
N GLY A 21 -0.69 -7.81 -2.58
CA GLY A 21 -1.82 -6.99 -2.19
C GLY A 21 -1.62 -5.52 -2.49
N TYR A 22 -2.71 -4.79 -2.39
CA TYR A 22 -2.69 -3.34 -2.48
C TYR A 22 -3.63 -2.69 -1.47
N ILE A 23 -3.37 -1.41 -1.22
CA ILE A 23 -4.30 -0.48 -0.58
C ILE A 23 -4.41 0.80 -1.42
N ILE A 24 -5.57 1.44 -1.38
CA ILE A 24 -5.84 2.78 -1.94
C ILE A 24 -6.37 3.66 -0.83
N VAL A 25 -5.79 4.85 -0.69
CA VAL A 25 -6.13 5.82 0.34
C VAL A 25 -6.33 7.19 -0.32
N ASP A 26 -7.50 7.78 -0.08
CA ASP A 26 -7.83 9.17 -0.40
C ASP A 26 -7.04 10.12 0.50
N LYS A 27 -6.55 11.23 -0.07
CA LYS A 27 -5.81 12.28 0.62
C LYS A 27 -6.52 12.73 1.90
N GLU A 28 -7.85 12.86 1.85
CA GLU A 28 -8.64 13.35 2.99
C GLU A 28 -8.56 12.42 4.22
N LYS A 29 -8.24 11.14 4.02
CA LYS A 29 -8.16 10.13 5.09
C LYS A 29 -6.76 9.96 5.66
N ILE A 30 -5.74 10.58 5.06
CA ILE A 30 -4.33 10.34 5.42
C ILE A 30 -4.05 10.77 6.85
N GLU A 31 -4.48 11.96 7.26
CA GLU A 31 -4.18 12.48 8.59
C GLU A 31 -4.74 11.56 9.69
N GLU A 32 -6.03 11.18 9.56
CA GLU A 32 -6.69 10.23 10.46
C GLU A 32 -5.96 8.88 10.47
N LEU A 33 -5.59 8.37 9.29
CA LEU A 33 -4.91 7.09 9.14
C LEU A 33 -3.53 7.09 9.81
N LEU A 34 -2.75 8.17 9.64
CA LEU A 34 -1.41 8.31 10.23
C LEU A 34 -1.45 8.25 11.75
N LEU A 35 -2.46 8.84 12.39
CA LEU A 35 -2.66 8.75 13.84
C LEU A 35 -2.93 7.30 14.30
N LYS A 36 -3.68 6.53 13.50
CA LYS A 36 -4.03 5.14 13.80
C LYS A 36 -2.85 4.17 13.66
N ILE A 37 -1.86 4.47 12.81
CA ILE A 37 -0.77 3.55 12.42
C ILE A 37 0.59 3.84 13.07
N THR A 38 0.64 4.74 14.06
CA THR A 38 1.88 5.14 14.76
C THR A 38 2.72 3.99 15.32
N LYS A 39 2.10 2.83 15.60
CA LYS A 39 2.76 1.64 16.15
C LYS A 39 3.27 0.65 15.09
N LEU A 40 2.99 0.88 13.81
CA LEU A 40 3.45 0.00 12.73
C LEU A 40 4.96 0.13 12.55
N LYS A 41 5.60 -1.02 12.27
CA LYS A 41 7.02 -1.17 12.01
C LYS A 41 7.22 -2.25 10.96
N HIS A 42 8.29 -2.16 10.17
CA HIS A 42 8.62 -3.22 9.22
C HIS A 42 8.80 -4.56 9.91
N TYR A 43 8.11 -5.57 9.40
CA TYR A 43 8.10 -6.90 9.97
C TYR A 43 9.48 -7.57 10.01
N THR A 44 10.31 -7.34 8.99
CA THR A 44 11.64 -7.96 8.83
C THR A 44 12.60 -7.65 9.97
N LYS A 45 12.46 -6.49 10.62
CA LYS A 45 13.35 -6.01 11.68
C LYS A 45 12.93 -6.39 13.10
N LEU A 46 11.86 -7.17 13.26
CA LEU A 46 11.30 -7.46 14.57
C LEU A 46 11.89 -8.75 15.16
N LYS A 47 12.35 -8.67 16.42
CA LYS A 47 12.78 -9.84 17.22
C LYS A 47 11.61 -10.76 17.56
N TYR A 48 10.45 -10.19 17.93
CA TYR A 48 9.27 -10.94 18.39
C TYR A 48 8.10 -10.84 17.40
N LYS A 49 8.30 -11.42 16.21
CA LYS A 49 7.38 -11.32 15.07
C LYS A 49 5.95 -11.77 15.37
N ARG A 50 5.76 -12.88 16.10
CA ARG A 50 4.43 -13.45 16.39
C ARG A 50 3.62 -12.56 17.32
N GLN A 51 4.26 -12.09 18.40
CA GLN A 51 3.68 -11.18 19.38
C GLN A 51 3.30 -9.86 18.71
N TYR A 52 4.18 -9.32 17.88
CA TYR A 52 3.89 -8.12 17.10
C TYR A 52 2.63 -8.29 16.23
N LEU A 53 2.54 -9.36 15.43
CA LEU A 53 1.36 -9.58 14.59
C LEU A 53 0.07 -9.76 15.39
N ASN A 54 0.12 -10.40 16.57
CA ASN A 54 -1.04 -10.48 17.46
C ASN A 54 -1.49 -9.08 17.90
N SER A 55 -0.54 -8.24 18.31
CA SER A 55 -0.81 -6.86 18.71
C SER A 55 -1.34 -6.01 17.55
N MET A 56 -0.76 -6.16 16.35
CA MET A 56 -1.22 -5.44 15.16
C MET A 56 -2.61 -5.88 14.74
N LYS A 57 -2.93 -7.18 14.77
CA LYS A 57 -4.29 -7.68 14.51
C LYS A 57 -5.32 -7.04 15.45
N LYS A 58 -4.99 -6.91 16.74
CA LYS A 58 -5.86 -6.23 17.72
C LYS A 58 -5.98 -4.74 17.41
N LEU A 59 -4.87 -4.09 17.07
CA LEU A 59 -4.82 -2.67 16.77
C LEU A 59 -5.64 -2.32 15.50
N PHE A 60 -5.51 -3.09 14.42
CA PHE A 60 -6.29 -2.91 13.19
C PHE A 60 -7.79 -2.97 13.46
N ARG A 61 -8.23 -3.90 14.32
CA ARG A 61 -9.63 -4.04 14.72
C ARG A 61 -10.08 -2.89 15.61
N LYS A 62 -9.32 -2.58 16.67
CA LYS A 62 -9.66 -1.55 17.65
C LYS A 62 -9.74 -0.16 17.02
N ASN A 63 -8.77 0.18 16.17
CA ASN A 63 -8.66 1.49 15.55
C ASN A 63 -9.40 1.58 14.21
N LYS A 64 -10.06 0.49 13.77
CA LYS A 64 -10.77 0.42 12.49
C LYS A 64 -9.90 0.95 11.32
N ILE A 65 -8.67 0.46 11.23
CA ILE A 65 -7.69 0.97 10.24
C ILE A 65 -8.20 0.79 8.82
N LEU A 66 -8.82 -0.36 8.52
CA LEU A 66 -9.30 -0.67 7.17
C LEU A 66 -10.48 0.21 6.75
N ASP A 67 -11.24 0.78 7.69
CA ASP A 67 -12.35 1.69 7.39
C ASP A 67 -11.83 3.04 6.85
N SER A 68 -10.58 3.40 7.17
CA SER A 68 -9.89 4.58 6.62
C SER A 68 -9.16 4.28 5.30
N VAL A 69 -9.33 3.09 4.71
CA VAL A 69 -8.75 2.70 3.42
C VAL A 69 -9.89 2.51 2.42
N ASP A 70 -9.85 3.18 1.27
CA ASP A 70 -10.95 3.15 0.29
C ASP A 70 -11.09 1.79 -0.37
N ARG A 71 -9.96 1.17 -0.72
CA ARG A 71 -9.92 -0.18 -1.29
C ARG A 71 -8.70 -0.92 -0.78
N HIS A 72 -8.86 -2.19 -0.47
CA HIS A 72 -7.74 -3.06 -0.18
C HIS A 72 -8.05 -4.48 -0.66
N LYS A 73 -7.01 -5.18 -1.10
CA LYS A 73 -7.13 -6.58 -1.54
C LYS A 73 -5.81 -7.29 -1.32
N ILE A 74 -5.89 -8.57 -0.93
CA ILE A 74 -4.73 -9.46 -0.82
C ILE A 74 -5.12 -10.80 -1.42
N ILE A 75 -4.37 -11.23 -2.42
CA ILE A 75 -4.58 -12.47 -3.15
C ILE A 75 -3.26 -13.21 -3.35
N GLU A 76 -3.32 -14.37 -4.00
CA GLU A 76 -2.13 -15.12 -4.36
C GLU A 76 -1.42 -14.48 -5.56
N LEU A 77 -0.10 -14.58 -5.59
CA LEU A 77 0.75 -13.94 -6.60
C LEU A 77 0.40 -14.37 -8.03
N ARG A 78 -0.06 -15.61 -8.22
CA ARG A 78 -0.52 -16.12 -9.53
C ARG A 78 -1.71 -15.36 -10.11
N GLN A 79 -2.41 -14.59 -9.28
CA GLN A 79 -3.55 -13.75 -9.66
C GLN A 79 -3.16 -12.27 -9.79
N ASN A 80 -1.87 -11.91 -9.86
CA ASN A 80 -1.40 -10.50 -9.90
C ASN A 80 -2.06 -9.61 -10.97
N ILE A 81 -2.48 -10.18 -12.10
CA ILE A 81 -3.23 -9.47 -13.15
C ILE A 81 -4.52 -8.86 -12.59
N GLU A 82 -5.20 -9.55 -11.66
CA GLU A 82 -6.43 -9.09 -11.02
C GLU A 82 -6.18 -7.82 -10.19
N ILE A 83 -5.07 -7.76 -9.44
CA ILE A 83 -4.66 -6.56 -8.68
C ILE A 83 -4.40 -5.39 -9.64
N CYS A 84 -3.71 -5.65 -10.75
CA CYS A 84 -3.43 -4.62 -11.73
C CYS A 84 -4.72 -4.09 -12.36
N SER A 85 -5.64 -4.98 -12.75
CA SER A 85 -6.96 -4.61 -13.29
C SER A 85 -7.74 -3.75 -12.31
N ASP A 86 -7.86 -4.18 -11.04
CA ASP A 86 -8.61 -3.45 -10.02
C ASP A 86 -8.07 -2.03 -9.79
N ILE A 87 -6.74 -1.88 -9.78
CA ILE A 87 -6.07 -0.58 -9.64
C ILE A 87 -6.33 0.29 -10.88
N PHE A 88 -6.22 -0.28 -12.07
CA PHE A 88 -6.41 0.46 -13.31
C PHE A 88 -7.85 0.89 -13.52
N ASP A 89 -8.81 0.05 -13.18
CA ASP A 89 -10.23 0.40 -13.18
C ASP A 89 -10.53 1.52 -12.19
N PHE A 90 -9.91 1.49 -11.00
CA PHE A 90 -9.98 2.62 -10.07
C PHE A 90 -9.42 3.91 -10.70
N CYS A 91 -8.21 3.86 -11.26
CA CYS A 91 -7.56 5.02 -11.85
C CYS A 91 -8.31 5.58 -13.08
N LYS A 92 -8.99 4.72 -13.85
CA LYS A 92 -9.81 5.10 -15.02
C LYS A 92 -11.06 5.87 -14.59
N ASN A 93 -11.65 5.52 -13.46
CA ASN A 93 -12.81 6.21 -12.90
C ASN A 93 -12.46 7.53 -12.18
N LYS A 94 -11.17 7.87 -12.09
CA LYS A 94 -10.63 9.07 -11.42
C LYS A 94 -9.77 9.88 -12.39
N THR A 95 -10.35 10.26 -13.53
CA THR A 95 -9.63 10.83 -14.69
C THR A 95 -8.83 12.09 -14.35
N ASP A 96 -9.38 12.97 -13.52
CA ASP A 96 -8.78 14.28 -13.19
C ASP A 96 -7.88 14.24 -11.94
N SER A 97 -7.71 13.08 -11.32
CA SER A 97 -6.94 12.93 -10.09
C SER A 97 -5.46 12.68 -10.36
N LYS A 98 -4.61 13.31 -9.55
CA LYS A 98 -3.18 13.00 -9.42
C LYS A 98 -3.01 11.80 -8.50
N ILE A 99 -2.35 10.76 -8.99
CA ILE A 99 -2.24 9.48 -8.28
C ILE A 99 -0.78 9.17 -7.98
N PHE A 100 -0.49 8.97 -6.70
CA PHE A 100 0.76 8.40 -6.24
C PHE A 100 0.64 6.88 -6.17
N ILE A 101 1.64 6.17 -6.71
CA ILE A 101 1.70 4.71 -6.65
C ILE A 101 3.08 4.29 -6.19
N SER A 102 3.14 3.57 -5.07
CA SER A 102 4.34 2.86 -4.65
C SER A 102 4.20 1.37 -4.95
N VAL A 103 5.22 0.78 -5.55
CA VAL A 103 5.25 -0.63 -5.93
C VAL A 103 6.52 -1.28 -5.40
N ASP A 104 6.42 -2.50 -4.88
CA ASP A 104 7.58 -3.35 -4.55
C ASP A 104 8.63 -3.33 -5.67
N ASP A 105 9.89 -3.24 -5.27
CA ASP A 105 11.03 -3.03 -6.15
C ASP A 105 11.15 -4.11 -7.24
N ARG A 106 10.78 -5.35 -6.94
CA ARG A 106 10.89 -6.49 -7.88
C ARG A 106 9.83 -6.42 -8.97
N GLN A 107 8.68 -5.85 -8.65
CA GLN A 107 7.49 -5.84 -9.51
C GLN A 107 7.29 -4.50 -10.22
N TYR A 108 7.99 -3.46 -9.78
CA TYR A 108 7.98 -2.13 -10.36
C TYR A 108 8.09 -2.13 -11.88
N ASN A 109 9.04 -2.87 -12.46
CA ASN A 109 9.23 -2.86 -13.92
C ASN A 109 8.04 -3.46 -14.67
N GLY A 110 7.44 -4.54 -14.14
CA GLY A 110 6.24 -5.15 -14.72
C GLY A 110 5.05 -4.21 -14.62
N PHE A 111 4.82 -3.66 -13.43
CA PHE A 111 3.75 -2.69 -13.19
C PHE A 111 3.88 -1.45 -14.07
N MET A 112 5.09 -0.88 -14.19
CA MET A 112 5.35 0.30 -15.03
C MET A 112 5.05 0.05 -16.50
N ARG A 113 5.33 -1.14 -17.05
CA ARG A 113 5.00 -1.46 -18.45
C ARG A 113 3.49 -1.42 -18.68
N LEU A 114 2.71 -1.96 -17.75
CA LEU A 114 1.26 -1.93 -17.82
C LEU A 114 0.71 -0.52 -17.59
N ALA A 115 1.24 0.18 -16.58
CA ALA A 115 0.83 1.54 -16.26
C ALA A 115 1.10 2.51 -17.41
N LYS A 116 2.20 2.37 -18.17
CA LYS A 116 2.49 3.21 -19.36
C LYS A 116 1.39 3.20 -20.42
N ILE A 117 0.63 2.11 -20.54
CA ILE A 117 -0.50 2.03 -21.47
C ILE A 117 -1.65 2.94 -21.02
N LEU A 118 -1.77 3.15 -19.71
CA LEU A 118 -2.83 3.94 -19.06
C LEU A 118 -2.37 5.34 -18.62
N ALA A 119 -1.06 5.56 -18.53
CA ALA A 119 -0.46 6.70 -17.87
C ALA A 119 -0.31 7.87 -18.83
N GLY A 120 -1.09 8.92 -18.58
CA GLY A 120 -0.65 10.29 -18.82
C GLY A 120 0.23 10.79 -17.66
N GLU A 121 0.66 12.05 -17.73
CA GLU A 121 1.53 12.72 -16.73
C GLU A 121 0.94 12.79 -15.30
N ARG A 122 -0.29 12.33 -15.08
CA ARG A 122 -1.02 12.34 -13.81
C ARG A 122 -0.58 11.30 -12.78
N PHE A 123 0.24 10.31 -13.16
CA PHE A 123 0.71 9.27 -12.24
C PHE A 123 2.15 9.49 -11.81
N LYS A 124 2.38 9.51 -10.50
CA LYS A 124 3.73 9.38 -9.92
C LYS A 124 3.93 7.98 -9.39
N ILE A 125 4.64 7.16 -10.16
CA ILE A 125 4.92 5.78 -9.79
C ILE A 125 6.36 5.68 -9.31
N ILE A 126 6.57 5.15 -8.11
CA ILE A 126 7.90 4.97 -7.52
C ILE A 126 8.09 3.58 -6.94
N LYS A 127 9.35 3.18 -6.86
CA LYS A 127 9.80 1.97 -6.16
C LYS A 127 9.60 2.15 -4.64
N GLU A 128 9.14 1.12 -3.97
CA GLU A 128 8.99 1.09 -2.51
C GLU A 128 10.32 1.42 -1.79
N GLY A 129 11.43 0.85 -2.27
CA GLY A 129 12.76 1.10 -1.72
C GLY A 129 13.23 2.56 -1.82
N LYS A 130 12.56 3.38 -2.65
CA LYS A 130 12.80 4.83 -2.76
C LYS A 130 11.94 5.68 -1.82
N LEU A 131 11.03 5.07 -1.05
CA LEU A 131 10.27 5.79 -0.02
C LEU A 131 11.20 6.32 1.06
N LYS A 132 11.09 7.61 1.37
CA LYS A 132 11.88 8.23 2.43
C LYS A 132 11.41 7.70 3.79
N LYS A 133 12.31 7.02 4.52
CA LYS A 133 12.01 6.52 5.87
C LYS A 133 11.45 7.64 6.75
N GLY A 134 10.32 7.36 7.39
CA GLY A 134 9.60 8.30 8.25
C GLY A 134 8.66 9.27 7.53
N SER A 135 8.62 9.29 6.19
CA SER A 135 7.61 10.02 5.43
C SER A 135 6.22 9.40 5.62
N GLU A 136 5.18 10.13 5.22
CA GLU A 136 3.80 9.68 5.30
C GLU A 136 3.56 8.47 4.39
N GLU A 137 4.07 8.54 3.16
CA GLU A 137 4.02 7.46 2.17
C GLU A 137 4.68 6.20 2.71
N TYR A 138 5.86 6.36 3.34
CA TYR A 138 6.54 5.26 3.99
C TYR A 138 5.73 4.65 5.15
N LYS A 139 5.10 5.48 5.99
CA LYS A 139 4.28 5.01 7.12
C LYS A 139 3.03 4.29 6.62
N MET A 140 2.35 4.82 5.61
CA MET A 140 1.17 4.21 5.00
C MET A 140 1.51 2.87 4.32
N ASN A 141 2.67 2.77 3.67
CA ASN A 141 3.15 1.52 3.08
C ASN A 141 3.26 0.38 4.12
N LEU A 142 3.54 0.69 5.40
CA LEU A 142 3.58 -0.33 6.46
C LEU A 142 2.23 -1.02 6.70
N ILE A 143 1.12 -0.42 6.27
CA ILE A 143 -0.21 -1.02 6.37
C ILE A 143 -0.25 -2.28 5.50
N ILE A 144 0.13 -2.18 4.23
CA ILE A 144 0.07 -3.32 3.31
C ILE A 144 1.12 -4.40 3.70
N ASP A 145 2.34 -4.02 4.10
CA ASP A 145 3.34 -4.94 4.67
C ASP A 145 2.72 -5.72 5.85
N THR A 146 2.11 -5.01 6.80
CA THR A 146 1.51 -5.65 7.98
C THR A 146 0.36 -6.58 7.61
N LEU A 147 -0.50 -6.18 6.67
CA LEU A 147 -1.63 -6.97 6.21
C LEU A 147 -1.19 -8.27 5.51
N LEU A 148 -0.18 -8.19 4.63
CA LEU A 148 0.41 -9.37 3.97
C LEU A 148 0.96 -10.35 5.01
N ASN A 149 1.71 -9.85 5.99
CA ASN A 149 2.26 -10.68 7.06
C ASN A 149 1.16 -11.32 7.95
N LEU A 150 0.06 -10.61 8.20
CA LEU A 150 -1.11 -11.15 8.90
C LEU A 150 -1.81 -12.25 8.09
N ARG A 151 -1.94 -12.07 6.77
CA ARG A 151 -2.57 -13.05 5.87
C ARG A 151 -1.73 -14.31 5.75
N ARG A 152 -0.41 -14.18 5.54
CA ARG A 152 0.53 -15.31 5.50
C ARG A 152 0.43 -16.19 6.73
N ARG A 153 0.30 -15.58 7.92
CA ARG A 153 0.16 -16.34 9.17
C ARG A 153 -1.13 -17.15 9.26
N LYS A 154 -2.21 -16.77 8.56
CA LYS A 154 -3.45 -17.57 8.54
C LYS A 154 -3.35 -18.81 7.64
N GLN A 155 -2.39 -18.84 6.72
CA GLN A 155 -2.16 -19.97 5.80
C GLN A 155 -1.21 -21.03 6.38
N LYS A 156 -0.56 -20.74 7.52
CA LYS A 156 0.27 -21.67 8.28
C LYS A 156 -0.48 -22.14 9.51
#